data_AF-A0A9D8G928-F1
#
_entry.id   AF-A0A9D8G928-F1
#
_cell.length_a   1.000
_cell.length_b   1.000
_cell.length_c   1.000
_cell.angle_alpha   90.00
_cell.angle_beta   90.00
_cell.angle_gamma   90.00
#
_symmetry.space_group_name_H-M   'P 1'
#
loop_
_entity.id
_entity.type
_entity.pdbx_description
1 polymer ?
#
loop_
_entity_poly.entity_id
_entity_poly.type
_entity_poly.pdbx_seq_one_letter_code
_entity_poly.pdbx_strand_id
1 'polypeptide(L)' 'YLGGLVCQKCKAKDRNSASVLKGTINSIIFLESTPWKKALNLNISKSIRQELRSILYNFLTFHLDKNLKSYRFLFQPV' A
#
# COMPACT_ATOMS: atom_id res chain seq x y z
N TYR A 1 -6.13 12.49 7.39
CA TYR A 1 -5.64 11.20 6.89
C TYR A 1 -4.87 10.54 8.01
N LEU A 2 -5.16 9.29 8.33
CA LEU A 2 -4.48 8.56 9.40
C LEU A 2 -3.22 7.82 8.89
N GLY A 3 -2.95 7.89 7.58
CA GLY A 3 -1.66 7.48 7.00
C GLY A 3 -1.39 5.97 6.98
N GLY A 4 -2.40 5.12 7.25
CA GLY A 4 -2.25 3.67 7.34
C GLY A 4 -3.56 2.90 7.21
N LEU A 5 -3.52 1.60 7.53
CA LEU A 5 -4.71 0.73 7.53
C LEU A 5 -5.61 1.05 8.72
N VAL A 6 -6.91 1.22 8.46
CA VAL A 6 -7.92 1.48 9.49
C VAL A 6 -8.99 0.38 9.46
N CYS A 7 -9.50 0.01 10.63
CA CYS A 7 -10.62 -0.92 10.69
C CYS A 7 -11.93 -0.22 10.28
N GLN A 8 -12.98 -1.00 9.97
CA GLN A 8 -14.32 -0.50 9.61
C GLN A 8 -14.85 0.54 10.61
N LYS A 9 -14.62 0.33 11.92
CA LYS A 9 -15.06 1.25 12.98
C LYS A 9 -14.30 2.58 12.96
N CYS A 10 -13.04 2.56 12.54
CA CYS A 10 -12.20 3.75 12.42
C CYS A 10 -12.37 4.49 11.09
N LYS A 11 -12.95 3.83 10.07
CA LYS A 11 -13.20 4.40 8.74
C LYS A 11 -13.91 5.76 8.79
N ALA A 12 -14.93 5.88 9.65
CA ALA A 12 -15.71 7.11 9.82
C ALA A 12 -14.86 8.32 10.29
N LYS A 13 -13.70 8.08 10.91
CA LYS A 13 -12.78 9.12 11.38
C LYS A 13 -11.80 9.60 10.30
N ASP A 14 -11.72 8.89 9.17
CA ASP A 14 -10.88 9.29 8.03
C ASP A 14 -11.70 9.31 6.73
N ARG A 15 -12.16 10.50 6.35
CA ARG A 15 -12.97 10.72 5.14
C ARG A 15 -12.25 10.33 3.85
N ASN A 16 -10.92 10.24 3.88
CA ASN A 16 -10.09 9.88 2.74
C ASN A 16 -9.74 8.39 2.71
N SER A 17 -10.27 7.59 3.64
CA SER A 17 -10.04 6.14 3.67
C SER A 17 -10.70 5.43 2.48
N ALA A 18 -9.99 4.46 1.91
CA ALA A 18 -10.48 3.61 0.84
C ALA A 18 -10.56 2.15 1.31
N SER A 19 -11.53 1.40 0.79
CA SER A 19 -11.58 -0.05 0.98
C SER A 19 -10.48 -0.71 0.16
N VAL A 20 -9.91 -1.80 0.67
CA VAL A 20 -8.88 -2.61 0.01
C VAL A 20 -9.28 -4.08 0.01
N LEU A 21 -8.73 -4.86 -0.90
CA LEU A 21 -8.93 -6.31 -0.94
C LEU A 21 -8.31 -6.97 0.29
N LYS A 22 -8.94 -8.04 0.78
CA LYS A 22 -8.37 -8.88 1.85
C LYS A 22 -6.98 -9.43 1.46
N GLY A 23 -6.79 -9.77 0.18
CA GLY A 23 -5.50 -10.20 -0.36
C GLY A 23 -4.40 -9.15 -0.22
N THR A 24 -4.74 -7.86 -0.30
CA THR A 24 -3.81 -6.75 -0.11
C THR A 24 -3.33 -6.68 1.33
N ILE A 25 -4.26 -6.78 2.30
CA ILE A 25 -3.92 -6.84 3.73
C ILE A 25 -3.01 -8.04 4.02
N ASN A 26 -3.39 -9.23 3.53
CA ASN A 26 -2.59 -10.44 3.71
C ASN A 26 -1.19 -10.32 3.07
N SER A 27 -1.08 -9.63 1.93
CA SER A 27 0.19 -9.39 1.27
C SER A 27 1.10 -8.50 2.12
N ILE A 28 0.57 -7.44 2.71
CA ILE A 28 1.33 -6.57 3.63
C ILE A 28 1.83 -7.37 4.83
N ILE A 29 0.93 -8.09 5.51
CA ILE A 29 1.27 -8.91 6.67
C ILE A 29 2.36 -9.93 6.31
N PHE A 30 2.22 -10.61 5.17
CA PHE A 30 3.22 -11.57 4.71
C PHE A 30 4.57 -10.91 4.46
N LEU A 31 4.60 -9.74 3.79
CA LEU A 31 5.83 -9.01 3.51
C LEU A 31 6.52 -8.53 4.80
N GLU A 32 5.76 -8.13 5.82
CA GLU A 32 6.28 -7.70 7.12
C GLU A 32 6.84 -8.87 7.95
N SER A 33 6.23 -10.06 7.86
CA SER A 33 6.61 -11.22 8.69
C SER A 33 7.61 -12.17 8.03
N THR A 34 7.97 -11.96 6.76
CA THR A 34 8.73 -12.93 5.95
C THR A 34 10.14 -12.43 5.64
N PRO A 35 11.18 -13.29 5.77
CA PRO A 35 12.54 -12.92 5.34
C PRO A 35 12.58 -12.48 3.87
N TRP A 36 13.36 -11.43 3.57
CA TRP A 36 13.42 -10.79 2.26
C TRP A 36 13.51 -11.76 1.08
N LYS A 37 14.40 -12.75 1.13
CA LYS A 37 14.58 -13.75 0.06
C LYS A 37 13.30 -14.54 -0.26
N LYS A 38 12.46 -14.80 0.75
CA LYS A 38 11.17 -15.48 0.57
C LYS A 38 10.07 -14.52 0.11
N ALA A 39 10.10 -13.29 0.61
CA ALA A 39 9.16 -12.23 0.23
C ALA A 39 9.18 -11.93 -1.29
N LEU A 40 10.35 -12.02 -1.92
CA LEU A 40 10.53 -11.84 -3.37
C LEU A 40 9.73 -12.82 -4.24
N ASN A 41 9.38 -13.99 -3.70
CA ASN A 41 8.63 -15.01 -4.44
C ASN A 41 7.10 -14.84 -4.28
N LEU A 42 6.64 -13.79 -3.59
CA LEU A 42 5.23 -13.52 -3.43
C LEU A 42 4.60 -13.18 -4.79
N ASN A 43 3.72 -14.07 -5.26
CA ASN A 43 2.93 -13.81 -6.45
C ASN A 43 1.59 -13.17 -6.06
N ILE A 44 1.26 -12.04 -6.70
CA ILE A 44 0.05 -11.27 -6.43
C ILE A 44 -0.66 -10.93 -7.74
N SER A 45 -1.98 -10.83 -7.68
CA SER A 45 -2.78 -10.38 -8.82
C SER A 45 -2.45 -8.93 -9.20
N LYS A 46 -2.79 -8.56 -10.44
CA LYS A 46 -2.66 -7.17 -10.92
C LYS A 46 -3.43 -6.18 -10.05
N SER A 47 -4.62 -6.56 -9.58
CA SER A 47 -5.46 -5.72 -8.70
C SER A 47 -4.81 -5.47 -7.34
N ILE A 48 -4.31 -6.51 -6.68
CA ILE A 48 -3.59 -6.39 -5.40
C ILE A 48 -2.33 -5.54 -5.58
N ARG A 49 -1.57 -5.76 -6.67
CA ARG A 49 -0.38 -4.96 -6.98
C ARG A 49 -0.72 -3.47 -7.13
N GLN A 50 -1.84 -3.14 -7.76
CA GLN A 50 -2.28 -1.77 -7.94
C GLN A 50 -2.69 -1.11 -6.61
N GLU A 51 -3.40 -1.83 -5.74
CA GLU A 51 -3.73 -1.34 -4.40
C GLU A 51 -2.47 -1.09 -3.57
N LEU A 52 -1.51 -2.03 -3.56
CA LEU A 52 -0.24 -1.86 -2.85
C LEU A 52 0.55 -0.63 -3.33
N ARG A 53 0.58 -0.36 -4.65
CA ARG A 53 1.21 0.84 -5.20
C ARG A 53 0.54 2.11 -4.68
N SER A 54 -0.79 2.17 -4.70
CA SER A 54 -1.54 3.32 -4.22
C SER A 54 -1.35 3.55 -2.72
N ILE A 55 -1.34 2.47 -1.92
CA ILE A 55 -1.08 2.54 -0.48
C ILE A 55 0.32 3.09 -0.23
N LEU A 56 1.35 2.56 -0.91
CA LEU A 56 2.72 3.02 -0.75
C LEU A 56 2.87 4.50 -1.12
N TYR A 57 2.23 4.95 -2.20
CA TYR A 57 2.23 6.36 -2.59
C TYR A 57 1.66 7.24 -1.47
N ASN A 58 0.45 6.93 -1.01
CA ASN A 58 -0.23 7.72 0.02
C ASN A 58 0.54 7.70 1.34
N PHE A 59 1.13 6.56 1.70
CA PHE A 59 1.97 6.41 2.89
C PHE A 59 3.19 7.33 2.81
N LEU A 60 3.91 7.32 1.69
CA LEU A 60 5.10 8.15 1.51
C LEU A 60 4.75 9.64 1.44
N THR A 61 3.69 10.02 0.71
CA THR A 61 3.24 11.41 0.64
C THR A 61 2.84 11.93 2.02
N PHE A 62 2.15 11.12 2.82
CA PHE A 62 1.76 11.49 4.18
C PHE A 62 2.98 11.69 5.10
N HIS A 63 3.94 10.77 5.10
CA HIS A 63 5.09 10.83 6.02
C HIS A 63 6.18 11.81 5.59
N LEU A 64 6.31 12.08 4.28
CA LEU A 64 7.33 12.99 3.75
C LEU A 64 6.82 14.42 3.56
N ASP A 65 5.51 14.63 3.71
CA ASP A 65 4.80 15.89 3.42
C ASP A 65 5.18 16.49 2.05
N LYS A 66 5.47 15.60 1.09
CA LYS A 66 5.97 15.96 -0.24
C LYS A 66 5.39 15.03 -1.29
N ASN A 67 5.09 15.62 -2.46
CA ASN A 67 4.79 14.85 -3.66
C ASN A 67 6.09 14.30 -4.27
N LEU A 68 6.24 12.98 -4.26
CA LEU A 68 7.42 12.31 -4.82
C LEU A 68 7.38 12.36 -6.35
N LYS A 69 8.15 13.29 -6.95
CA LYS A 69 8.31 13.37 -8.42
C LYS A 69 8.87 12.06 -9.01
N SER A 70 9.73 11.37 -8.27
CA SER A 70 10.31 10.08 -8.63
C SER A 70 9.30 8.93 -8.67
N TYR A 71 8.14 9.06 -8.00
CA TYR A 71 7.10 8.04 -8.04
C TYR A 71 6.60 7.81 -9.49
N ARG A 72 6.44 8.88 -10.27
CA ARG A 72 6.07 8.75 -11.69
C ARG A 72 7.10 7.94 -12.49
N PHE A 73 8.38 8.08 -12.16
CA PHE A 73 9.46 7.35 -12.83
C PHE A 73 9.54 5.89 -12.39
N LEU A 74 9.49 5.62 -11.08
CA LEU A 74 9.63 4.26 -10.51
C LEU A 74 8.48 3.31 -10.89
N PHE A 75 7.29 3.85 -11.19
CA PHE A 75 6.10 3.05 -11.46
C PHE A 75 5.60 3.15 -12.91
N GLN A 76 6.38 3.77 -13.80
CA GLN A 76 6.15 3.71 -15.25
C GLN A 76 6.16 2.24 -15.71
N PRO A 77 5.25 1.83 -16.61
CA PRO A 77 5.39 0.56 -17.30
C PRO A 77 6.69 0.60 -18.10
N VAL A 78 7.57 -0.37 -17.88
CA VAL A 78 8.69 -0.68 -18.78
C VAL A 78 8.16 -1.47 -19.96
#